data_AF-A0A7C3UWB8-F1
#
_entry.id   AF-A0A7C3UWB8-F1
#
_cell.length_a   1.000
_cell.length_b   1.000
_cell.length_c   1.000
_cell.angle_alpha   90.00
_cell.angle_beta   90.00
_cell.angle_gamma   90.00
#
_symmetry.space_group_name_H-M   'P 1'
#
loop_
_entity.id
_entity.type
_entity.pdbx_description
1 polymer ?
#
loop_
_entity_poly.entity_id
_entity_poly.type
_entity_poly.pdbx_seq_one_letter_code
_entity_poly.pdbx_strand_id
1 'polypeptide(L)'
;MNIITESSEINVGIYNYYPHFNYNNAIFNPGSYPIGENLGDGFIKLKKILNENNIKINTLDIIHPLKCNKILFIDYPSNSETFLNQCMENNIELYLILFENEMVKPDNYNYSNDKFFKKIFTWDKRLIDGKKYIEIHFPNKFPSDIITDERDKLCCTIVSNKMLNYPNELYSERLKAIKWFENNHPEDFDLYGIGWENYGFKTYKGNVKSKIQTLKQYKFAICYENLLTDYGYITEKIWDSIFAGTIPIYLGYEDHHFKDYNFLINPMINGIVDYEELYKKIKEMELNEYKKRIKNMRNFLFSEYAKTFSSEYFAEKIAFEMFK
;
A
#
# COMPACT_ATOMS: atom_id res chain seq x y z
N MET A 1 10.91 16.88 -50.83
CA MET A 1 10.70 17.63 -49.57
C MET A 1 9.60 16.90 -48.81
N ASN A 2 9.97 15.82 -48.11
CA ASN A 2 9.07 15.13 -47.19
C ASN A 2 9.69 15.33 -45.82
N ILE A 3 9.11 16.29 -45.09
CA ILE A 3 9.45 16.61 -43.72
C ILE A 3 9.02 15.40 -42.90
N ILE A 4 10.00 14.57 -42.53
CA ILE A 4 9.87 13.66 -41.41
C ILE A 4 9.68 14.58 -40.21
N THR A 5 8.45 14.70 -39.72
CA THR A 5 8.21 15.32 -38.43
C THR A 5 8.91 14.45 -37.40
N GLU A 6 10.01 14.97 -36.84
CA GLU A 6 10.64 14.43 -35.64
C GLU A 6 9.53 14.17 -34.62
N SER A 7 9.26 12.92 -34.27
CA SER A 7 8.42 12.63 -33.11
C SER A 7 9.16 13.19 -31.90
N SER A 8 8.75 14.36 -31.42
CA SER A 8 9.36 15.00 -30.26
C SER A 8 9.33 14.00 -29.11
N GLU A 9 10.49 13.61 -28.62
CA GLU A 9 10.64 12.69 -27.50
C GLU A 9 9.85 13.19 -26.30
N ILE A 10 8.89 12.39 -25.83
CA ILE A 10 8.06 12.74 -24.67
C ILE A 10 8.84 12.42 -23.41
N ASN A 11 8.98 13.43 -22.57
CA ASN A 11 9.72 13.36 -21.32
C ASN A 11 8.78 13.53 -20.12
N VAL A 12 8.85 12.58 -19.19
CA VAL A 12 8.08 12.57 -17.94
C VAL A 12 9.03 12.71 -16.77
N GLY A 13 8.79 13.71 -15.94
CA GLY A 13 9.42 13.84 -14.63
C GLY A 13 8.65 13.04 -13.58
N ILE A 14 9.35 12.51 -12.57
CA ILE A 14 8.72 11.91 -11.40
C ILE A 14 9.31 12.50 -10.12
N TYR A 15 8.45 12.83 -9.16
CA TYR A 15 8.82 13.36 -7.86
C TYR A 15 8.03 12.65 -6.78
N ASN A 16 8.69 12.28 -5.69
CA ASN A 16 8.11 11.64 -4.53
C ASN A 16 8.30 12.55 -3.31
N TYR A 17 7.28 12.65 -2.46
CA TYR A 17 7.38 13.37 -1.20
C TYR A 17 8.57 12.90 -0.33
N TYR A 18 8.86 11.60 -0.31
CA TYR A 18 10.02 11.05 0.38
C TYR A 18 11.31 11.25 -0.43
N PRO A 19 12.24 12.12 0.03
CA PRO A 19 13.33 12.61 -0.83
C PRO A 19 14.28 11.53 -1.36
N HIS A 20 14.47 10.44 -0.64
CA HIS A 20 15.39 9.36 -1.03
C HIS A 20 15.01 8.69 -2.36
N PHE A 21 13.74 8.75 -2.78
CA PHE A 21 13.28 8.23 -4.07
C PHE A 21 13.57 9.16 -5.25
N ASN A 22 13.92 10.43 -4.99
CA ASN A 22 14.08 11.47 -6.01
C ASN A 22 15.47 11.55 -6.63
N TYR A 23 16.41 10.70 -6.22
CA TYR A 23 17.78 10.75 -6.67
C TYR A 23 18.14 9.50 -7.47
N ASN A 24 18.82 9.69 -8.60
CA ASN A 24 19.37 8.64 -9.45
C ASN A 24 18.33 7.56 -9.81
N ASN A 25 17.09 7.95 -10.08
CA ASN A 25 16.00 7.02 -10.40
C ASN A 25 15.72 5.97 -9.32
N ALA A 26 15.97 6.28 -8.04
CA ALA A 26 15.76 5.37 -6.92
C ALA A 26 14.33 4.80 -6.86
N ILE A 27 13.30 5.56 -7.22
CA ILE A 27 11.90 5.06 -7.30
C ILE A 27 11.72 3.87 -8.27
N PHE A 28 12.63 3.67 -9.22
CA PHE A 28 12.62 2.56 -10.16
C PHE A 28 13.58 1.43 -9.76
N ASN A 29 14.21 1.51 -8.58
CA ASN A 29 15.13 0.52 -8.09
C ASN A 29 14.49 -0.28 -6.93
N PRO A 30 14.30 -1.60 -7.07
CA PRO A 30 13.78 -2.44 -5.99
C PRO A 30 14.56 -2.31 -4.67
N GLY A 31 15.88 -2.08 -4.75
CA GLY A 31 16.75 -1.96 -3.58
C GLY A 31 16.61 -0.65 -2.80
N SER A 32 15.86 0.32 -3.32
CA SER A 32 15.66 1.63 -2.67
C SER A 32 14.52 1.63 -1.65
N TYR A 33 13.78 0.53 -1.52
CA TYR A 33 12.62 0.42 -0.62
C TYR A 33 13.06 -0.22 0.71
N PRO A 34 13.07 0.53 1.83
CA PRO A 34 13.68 0.07 3.08
C PRO A 34 12.81 -0.92 3.86
N ILE A 35 11.48 -0.87 3.67
CA ILE A 35 10.51 -1.62 4.48
C ILE A 35 9.39 -2.09 3.55
N GLY A 36 9.06 -3.38 3.59
CA GLY A 36 8.03 -3.98 2.72
C GLY A 36 8.62 -4.68 1.50
N GLU A 37 7.91 -5.67 0.98
CA GLU A 37 8.39 -6.46 -0.15
C GLU A 37 7.80 -5.94 -1.48
N ASN A 38 8.66 -5.69 -2.46
CA ASN A 38 8.27 -5.31 -3.83
C ASN A 38 7.43 -4.01 -3.94
N LEU A 39 7.50 -3.09 -2.98
CA LEU A 39 6.70 -1.84 -2.99
C LEU A 39 6.93 -0.94 -4.24
N GLY A 40 8.10 -1.04 -4.88
CA GLY A 40 8.42 -0.30 -6.10
C GLY A 40 7.95 -0.93 -7.40
N ASP A 41 7.39 -2.15 -7.37
CA ASP A 41 7.12 -2.93 -8.57
C ASP A 41 6.13 -2.24 -9.54
N GLY A 42 5.12 -1.53 -9.01
CA GLY A 42 4.22 -0.69 -9.81
C GLY A 42 4.94 0.40 -10.61
N PHE A 43 5.88 1.12 -9.99
CA PHE A 43 6.64 2.17 -10.68
C PHE A 43 7.65 1.61 -11.69
N ILE A 44 8.23 0.46 -11.41
CA ILE A 44 9.11 -0.25 -12.35
C ILE A 44 8.33 -0.65 -13.60
N LYS A 45 7.13 -1.20 -13.43
CA LYS A 45 6.24 -1.53 -14.55
C LYS A 45 5.77 -0.29 -15.29
N LEU A 46 5.44 0.80 -14.60
CA LEU A 46 5.11 2.07 -15.23
C LEU A 46 6.26 2.56 -16.13
N LYS A 47 7.50 2.54 -15.63
CA LYS A 47 8.68 2.90 -16.43
C LYS A 47 8.84 2.01 -17.65
N LYS A 48 8.62 0.71 -17.50
CA LYS A 48 8.67 -0.24 -18.62
C LYS A 48 7.63 0.11 -19.69
N ILE A 49 6.36 0.26 -19.31
CA ILE A 49 5.25 0.59 -20.22
C ILE A 49 5.53 1.89 -20.97
N LEU A 50 5.98 2.94 -20.28
CA LEU A 50 6.28 4.22 -20.91
C LEU A 50 7.45 4.10 -21.90
N ASN A 51 8.54 3.43 -21.51
CA ASN A 51 9.70 3.25 -22.39
C ASN A 51 9.35 2.42 -23.65
N GLU A 52 8.50 1.40 -23.54
CA GLU A 52 8.00 0.61 -24.69
C GLU A 52 7.19 1.46 -25.67
N ASN A 53 6.65 2.60 -25.23
CA ASN A 53 5.93 3.57 -26.04
C ASN A 53 6.78 4.82 -26.39
N ASN A 54 8.11 4.73 -26.33
CA ASN A 54 9.06 5.83 -26.59
C ASN A 54 8.85 7.07 -25.69
N ILE A 55 8.33 6.88 -24.48
CA ILE A 55 8.17 7.92 -23.45
C ILE A 55 9.22 7.68 -22.37
N LYS A 56 10.13 8.64 -22.16
CA LYS A 56 11.14 8.55 -21.10
C LYS A 56 10.56 9.04 -19.78
N ILE A 57 10.73 8.26 -18.72
CA ILE A 57 10.42 8.70 -17.35
C ILE A 57 11.65 8.66 -16.44
N ASN A 58 11.95 9.80 -15.82
CA ASN A 58 13.09 9.96 -14.93
C ASN A 58 12.76 10.87 -13.75
N THR A 59 13.51 10.66 -12.67
CA THR A 59 13.54 11.54 -11.49
C THR A 59 14.05 12.93 -11.87
N LEU A 60 13.56 13.96 -11.17
CA LEU A 60 13.80 15.37 -11.53
C LEU A 60 15.26 15.84 -11.34
N ASP A 61 16.11 15.04 -10.70
CA ASP A 61 17.56 15.24 -10.67
C ASP A 61 18.24 14.83 -11.98
N ILE A 62 17.68 13.84 -12.68
CA ILE A 62 18.19 13.36 -13.98
C ILE A 62 17.63 14.21 -15.12
N ILE A 63 16.35 14.56 -15.05
CA ILE A 63 15.70 15.40 -16.06
C ILE A 63 15.24 16.71 -15.46
N HIS A 64 15.76 17.81 -16.00
CA HIS A 64 15.36 19.14 -15.58
C HIS A 64 13.84 19.31 -15.75
N PRO A 65 13.10 19.80 -14.73
CA PRO A 65 11.64 19.92 -14.78
C PRO A 65 11.13 20.62 -16.05
N LEU A 66 11.75 21.74 -16.45
CA LEU A 66 11.38 22.50 -17.66
C LEU A 66 11.63 21.78 -19.00
N LYS A 67 12.25 20.59 -18.99
CA LYS A 67 12.38 19.73 -20.18
C LYS A 67 11.33 18.62 -20.22
N CYS A 68 10.46 18.54 -19.21
CA CYS A 68 9.39 17.56 -19.14
C CYS A 68 8.13 18.08 -19.85
N ASN A 69 7.39 17.18 -20.47
CA ASN A 69 6.02 17.43 -20.95
C ASN A 69 4.99 17.20 -19.84
N LYS A 70 5.28 16.24 -18.96
CA LYS A 70 4.42 15.87 -17.82
C LYS A 70 5.27 15.60 -16.59
N ILE A 71 4.74 15.87 -15.40
CA ILE A 71 5.38 15.47 -14.14
C ILE A 71 4.37 14.72 -13.27
N LEU A 72 4.77 13.55 -12.79
CA LEU A 72 4.01 12.72 -11.86
C LEU A 72 4.55 12.90 -10.44
N PHE A 73 3.70 13.39 -9.54
CA PHE A 73 3.99 13.56 -8.12
C PHE A 73 3.40 12.40 -7.32
N ILE A 74 4.16 11.86 -6.37
CA ILE A 74 3.70 10.90 -5.36
C ILE A 74 3.63 11.64 -4.04
N ASP A 75 2.40 11.84 -3.59
CA ASP A 75 1.99 12.76 -2.53
C ASP A 75 2.38 14.22 -2.80
N TYR A 76 1.70 15.15 -2.13
CA TYR A 76 1.86 16.58 -2.43
C TYR A 76 3.26 17.07 -2.01
N PRO A 77 4.02 17.71 -2.92
CA PRO A 77 5.31 18.33 -2.61
C PRO A 77 5.11 19.58 -1.71
N SER A 78 5.32 19.45 -0.40
CA SER A 78 5.17 20.59 0.52
C SER A 78 6.04 21.78 0.15
N ASN A 79 5.52 23.00 0.36
CA ASN A 79 6.25 24.26 0.15
C ASN A 79 6.81 24.40 -1.28
N SER A 80 6.07 23.92 -2.27
CA SER A 80 6.50 23.90 -3.68
C SER A 80 5.62 24.73 -4.60
N GLU A 81 4.76 25.59 -4.06
CA GLU A 81 3.78 26.39 -4.83
C GLU A 81 4.47 27.20 -5.92
N THR A 82 5.63 27.80 -5.63
CA THR A 82 6.43 28.53 -6.62
C THR A 82 6.90 27.61 -7.75
N PHE A 83 7.35 26.41 -7.43
CA PHE A 83 7.79 25.41 -8.41
C PHE A 83 6.63 24.89 -9.26
N LEU A 84 5.48 24.60 -8.66
CA LEU A 84 4.28 24.15 -9.37
C LEU A 84 3.76 25.24 -10.31
N ASN A 85 3.72 26.50 -9.86
CA ASN A 85 3.38 27.65 -10.71
C ASN A 85 4.34 27.79 -11.89
N GLN A 86 5.65 27.68 -11.65
CA GLN A 86 6.64 27.75 -12.73
C GLN A 86 6.43 26.63 -13.77
N CYS A 87 6.09 25.41 -13.34
CA CYS A 87 5.79 24.33 -14.26
C CYS A 87 4.54 24.62 -15.10
N MET A 88 3.48 25.14 -14.48
CA MET A 88 2.24 25.53 -15.15
C MET A 88 2.47 26.64 -16.19
N GLU A 89 3.25 27.67 -15.83
CA GLU A 89 3.63 28.77 -16.73
C GLU A 89 4.42 28.30 -17.95
N ASN A 90 5.12 27.16 -17.83
CA ASN A 90 5.86 26.52 -18.91
C ASN A 90 5.05 25.41 -19.62
N ASN A 91 3.73 25.36 -19.43
CA ASN A 91 2.81 24.39 -20.06
C ASN A 91 3.14 22.92 -19.77
N ILE A 92 3.67 22.63 -18.57
CA ILE A 92 3.94 21.27 -18.12
C ILE A 92 2.70 20.72 -17.43
N GLU A 93 2.20 19.56 -17.87
CA GLU A 93 1.05 18.94 -17.22
C GLU A 93 1.47 18.21 -15.93
N LEU A 94 0.82 18.54 -14.82
CA LEU A 94 1.13 17.94 -13.52
C LEU A 94 0.08 16.90 -13.15
N TYR A 95 0.52 15.78 -12.59
CA TYR A 95 -0.32 14.68 -12.13
C TYR A 95 0.06 14.33 -10.70
N LEU A 96 -0.90 13.91 -9.89
CA LEU A 96 -0.65 13.60 -8.47
C LEU A 96 -1.19 12.21 -8.14
N ILE A 97 -0.43 11.42 -7.39
CA ILE A 97 -0.85 10.17 -6.76
C ILE A 97 -0.94 10.43 -5.25
N LEU A 98 -2.11 10.22 -4.66
CA LEU A 98 -2.32 10.29 -3.22
C LEU A 98 -2.20 8.89 -2.63
N PHE A 99 -1.11 8.63 -1.90
CA PHE A 99 -0.91 7.40 -1.16
C PHE A 99 -1.03 7.62 0.34
N GLU A 100 -0.36 8.64 0.88
CA GLU A 100 -0.44 8.91 2.30
C GLU A 100 -1.80 9.50 2.69
N ASN A 101 -2.37 8.99 3.78
CA ASN A 101 -3.66 9.43 4.31
C ASN A 101 -3.55 10.78 5.03
N GLU A 102 -4.69 11.35 5.41
CA GLU A 102 -4.81 12.69 6.01
C GLU A 102 -4.09 12.82 7.36
N MET A 103 -3.88 11.71 8.06
CA MET A 103 -3.12 11.68 9.31
C MET A 103 -1.62 11.78 9.04
N VAL A 104 -1.10 11.09 8.03
CA VAL A 104 0.34 11.05 7.73
C VAL A 104 0.77 12.25 6.89
N LYS A 105 -0.07 12.64 5.93
CA LYS A 105 0.21 13.71 4.98
C LYS A 105 -1.00 14.65 4.82
N PRO A 106 -1.23 15.57 5.77
CA PRO A 106 -2.38 16.48 5.72
C PRO A 106 -2.46 17.33 4.45
N ASP A 107 -1.30 17.71 3.87
CA ASP A 107 -1.25 18.54 2.65
C ASP A 107 -1.91 17.88 1.43
N ASN A 108 -1.99 16.54 1.41
CA ASN A 108 -2.71 15.79 0.37
C ASN A 108 -4.20 16.13 0.33
N TYR A 109 -4.75 16.65 1.43
CA TYR A 109 -6.18 16.93 1.62
C TYR A 109 -6.46 18.44 1.67
N ASN A 110 -5.47 19.28 1.33
CA ASN A 110 -5.71 20.69 1.06
C ASN A 110 -6.19 20.87 -0.39
N TYR A 111 -7.49 20.76 -0.61
CA TYR A 111 -8.11 20.80 -1.94
C TYR A 111 -7.82 22.09 -2.75
N SER A 112 -7.38 23.17 -2.11
CA SER A 112 -6.94 24.38 -2.83
C SER A 112 -5.69 24.14 -3.71
N ASN A 113 -4.92 23.10 -3.40
CA ASN A 113 -3.74 22.68 -4.15
C ASN A 113 -4.10 21.90 -5.43
N ASP A 114 -5.32 21.36 -5.51
CA ASP A 114 -5.73 20.50 -6.62
C ASP A 114 -5.80 21.25 -7.95
N LYS A 115 -5.83 22.59 -7.91
CA LYS A 115 -5.76 23.48 -9.07
C LYS A 115 -4.50 23.26 -9.93
N PHE A 116 -3.40 22.76 -9.35
CA PHE A 116 -2.14 22.54 -10.07
C PHE A 116 -2.16 21.30 -10.95
N PHE A 117 -2.95 20.28 -10.60
CA PHE A 117 -2.85 18.96 -11.22
C PHE A 117 -3.93 18.76 -12.26
N LYS A 118 -3.61 18.20 -13.43
CA LYS A 118 -4.59 17.85 -14.45
C LYS A 118 -5.49 16.70 -13.99
N LYS A 119 -4.91 15.67 -13.37
CA LYS A 119 -5.60 14.55 -12.72
C LYS A 119 -4.91 14.17 -11.41
N ILE A 120 -5.70 13.63 -10.49
CA ILE A 120 -5.28 13.16 -9.17
C ILE A 120 -5.73 11.71 -9.05
N PHE A 121 -4.77 10.80 -8.88
CA PHE A 121 -5.02 9.39 -8.64
C PHE A 121 -5.14 9.17 -7.13
N THR A 122 -6.22 8.54 -6.68
CA THR A 122 -6.45 8.31 -5.25
C THR A 122 -7.19 7.01 -4.98
N TRP A 123 -6.95 6.44 -3.81
CA TRP A 123 -7.72 5.33 -3.23
C TRP A 123 -8.96 5.80 -2.46
N ASP A 124 -9.06 7.11 -2.17
CA ASP A 124 -10.13 7.68 -1.35
C ASP A 124 -11.43 7.81 -2.15
N LYS A 125 -12.38 6.92 -1.85
CA LYS A 125 -13.66 6.80 -2.53
C LYS A 125 -14.57 8.02 -2.38
N ARG A 126 -14.31 8.92 -1.43
CA ARG A 126 -15.08 10.17 -1.27
C ARG A 126 -14.79 11.16 -2.40
N LEU A 127 -13.61 11.07 -3.02
CA LEU A 127 -13.13 12.06 -3.99
C LEU A 127 -13.39 11.65 -5.44
N ILE A 128 -13.48 10.34 -5.71
CA ILE A 128 -13.48 9.77 -7.07
C ILE A 128 -14.64 10.32 -7.91
N ASP A 129 -14.33 10.90 -9.06
CA ASP A 129 -15.30 11.41 -10.04
C ASP A 129 -15.07 10.87 -11.47
N GLY A 130 -14.00 10.11 -11.68
CA GLY A 130 -13.61 9.53 -12.98
C GLY A 130 -13.13 10.56 -14.01
N LYS A 131 -12.96 11.83 -13.62
CA LYS A 131 -12.52 12.93 -14.49
C LYS A 131 -11.26 13.59 -13.95
N LYS A 132 -11.36 14.20 -12.77
CA LYS A 132 -10.27 14.85 -12.05
C LYS A 132 -9.64 13.88 -11.05
N TYR A 133 -10.47 13.19 -10.27
CA TYR A 133 -10.05 12.20 -9.29
C TYR A 133 -10.29 10.80 -9.84
N ILE A 134 -9.20 10.10 -10.09
CA ILE A 134 -9.17 8.79 -10.72
C ILE A 134 -8.88 7.74 -9.66
N GLU A 135 -9.71 6.69 -9.62
CA GLU A 135 -9.49 5.55 -8.72
C GLU A 135 -8.20 4.81 -9.06
N ILE A 136 -7.39 4.57 -8.03
CA ILE A 136 -6.28 3.62 -8.02
C ILE A 136 -6.24 2.87 -6.69
N HIS A 137 -5.55 1.74 -6.68
CA HIS A 137 -5.19 1.03 -5.46
C HIS A 137 -3.68 1.04 -5.26
N PHE A 138 -3.23 0.74 -4.04
CA PHE A 138 -1.82 0.49 -3.77
C PHE A 138 -1.36 -0.71 -4.61
N PRO A 139 -0.27 -0.58 -5.40
CA PRO A 139 0.19 -1.65 -6.27
C PRO A 139 0.84 -2.76 -5.47
N ASN A 140 0.54 -4.01 -5.84
CA ASN A 140 1.17 -5.18 -5.26
C ASN A 140 1.68 -6.13 -6.35
N LYS A 141 2.85 -6.72 -6.11
CA LYS A 141 3.40 -7.76 -6.97
C LYS A 141 2.77 -9.11 -6.62
N PHE A 142 1.82 -9.55 -7.44
CA PHE A 142 1.09 -10.78 -7.17
C PHE A 142 1.99 -12.01 -7.38
N PRO A 143 1.96 -12.99 -6.47
CA PRO A 143 2.64 -14.26 -6.70
C PRO A 143 1.85 -15.11 -7.70
N SER A 144 2.53 -16.09 -8.32
CA SER A 144 1.84 -17.07 -9.17
C SER A 144 0.91 -17.98 -8.38
N ASP A 145 1.18 -18.16 -7.09
CA ASP A 145 0.36 -18.92 -6.16
C ASP A 145 0.70 -18.60 -4.69
N ILE A 146 -0.14 -19.08 -3.76
CA ILE A 146 0.07 -18.97 -2.31
C ILE A 146 0.31 -20.34 -1.67
N ILE A 147 1.06 -20.36 -0.58
CA ILE A 147 1.37 -21.58 0.17
C ILE A 147 0.17 -22.00 1.02
N THR A 148 -0.20 -23.27 0.96
CA THR A 148 -1.32 -23.86 1.71
C THR A 148 -0.89 -24.93 2.71
N ASP A 149 0.41 -25.01 3.00
CA ASP A 149 0.99 -25.98 3.91
C ASP A 149 0.47 -25.80 5.35
N GLU A 150 0.52 -26.88 6.12
CA GLU A 150 0.17 -26.87 7.54
C GLU A 150 1.20 -26.04 8.33
N ARG A 151 0.71 -25.37 9.39
CA ARG A 151 1.48 -24.37 10.15
C ARG A 151 1.28 -24.61 11.63
N ASP A 152 2.38 -24.52 12.37
CA ASP A 152 2.36 -24.78 13.81
C ASP A 152 2.10 -23.52 14.64
N LYS A 153 2.64 -22.37 14.21
CA LYS A 153 2.48 -21.11 14.96
C LYS A 153 1.09 -20.51 14.73
N LEU A 154 0.47 -20.03 15.79
CA LEU A 154 -0.89 -19.50 15.73
C LEU A 154 -0.94 -18.12 15.08
N CYS A 155 -0.38 -17.09 15.73
CA CYS A 155 -0.59 -15.70 15.35
C CYS A 155 0.71 -14.89 15.40
N CYS A 156 0.82 -13.88 14.55
CA CYS A 156 1.86 -12.86 14.69
C CYS A 156 1.36 -11.47 14.27
N THR A 157 2.19 -10.47 14.52
CA THR A 157 2.09 -9.17 13.86
C THR A 157 3.46 -8.67 13.44
N ILE A 158 3.51 -7.94 12.33
CA ILE A 158 4.73 -7.31 11.82
C ILE A 158 4.46 -5.82 11.66
N VAL A 159 4.77 -5.03 12.69
CA VAL A 159 4.48 -3.59 12.73
C VAL A 159 5.63 -2.83 13.37
N SER A 160 5.97 -1.66 12.82
CA SER A 160 6.87 -0.73 13.50
C SER A 160 6.17 -0.08 14.69
N ASN A 161 6.93 0.17 15.76
CA ASN A 161 6.47 0.97 16.88
C ASN A 161 6.32 2.44 16.44
N LYS A 162 5.09 2.80 16.10
CA LYS A 162 4.69 4.16 15.71
C LYS A 162 3.51 4.57 16.59
N MET A 163 3.42 5.86 16.86
CA MET A 163 2.28 6.46 17.54
C MET A 163 2.01 7.82 16.91
N LEU A 164 0.74 8.08 16.63
CA LEU A 164 0.22 9.39 16.26
C LEU A 164 -1.06 9.62 17.04
N ASN A 165 -1.29 10.86 17.48
CA ASN A 165 -2.54 11.23 18.11
C ASN A 165 -3.51 11.73 17.04
N TYR A 166 -4.35 10.84 16.53
CA TYR A 166 -5.33 11.16 15.50
C TYR A 166 -6.60 10.34 15.70
N PRO A 167 -7.81 10.89 15.47
CA PRO A 167 -9.05 10.11 15.56
C PRO A 167 -9.02 8.89 14.65
N ASN A 168 -9.47 7.74 15.16
CA ASN A 168 -9.55 6.48 14.40
C ASN A 168 -8.20 5.91 13.93
N GLU A 169 -7.08 6.41 14.46
CA GLU A 169 -5.78 5.76 14.26
C GLU A 169 -5.78 4.35 14.87
N LEU A 170 -5.07 3.42 14.23
CA LEU A 170 -5.04 2.02 14.63
C LEU A 170 -3.70 1.62 15.26
N TYR A 171 -2.76 2.56 15.49
CA TYR A 171 -1.53 2.27 16.22
C TYR A 171 -1.81 1.96 17.70
N SER A 172 -2.71 2.70 18.35
CA SER A 172 -3.12 2.35 19.72
C SER A 172 -3.80 0.97 19.77
N GLU A 173 -4.61 0.64 18.78
CA GLU A 173 -5.29 -0.66 18.70
C GLU A 173 -4.29 -1.80 18.49
N ARG A 174 -3.26 -1.62 17.64
CA ARG A 174 -2.13 -2.57 17.55
C ARG A 174 -1.43 -2.76 18.89
N LEU A 175 -1.18 -1.68 19.62
CA LEU A 175 -0.54 -1.77 20.95
C LEU A 175 -1.42 -2.50 21.96
N LYS A 176 -2.76 -2.32 21.91
CA LYS A 176 -3.69 -3.09 22.74
C LYS A 176 -3.62 -4.57 22.41
N ALA A 177 -3.64 -4.94 21.13
CA ALA A 177 -3.47 -6.33 20.69
C ALA A 177 -2.17 -6.94 21.23
N ILE A 178 -1.05 -6.26 21.00
CA ILE A 178 0.28 -6.72 21.45
C ILE A 178 0.30 -6.94 22.97
N LYS A 179 -0.16 -5.95 23.75
CA LYS A 179 -0.17 -6.06 25.22
C LYS A 179 -1.11 -7.16 25.70
N TRP A 180 -2.25 -7.34 25.05
CA TRP A 180 -3.19 -8.39 25.43
C TRP A 180 -2.60 -9.77 25.19
N PHE A 181 -2.02 -10.03 24.01
CA PHE A 181 -1.38 -11.32 23.72
C PHE A 181 -0.16 -11.58 24.60
N GLU A 182 0.70 -10.58 24.81
CA GLU A 182 1.86 -10.68 25.70
C GLU A 182 1.47 -11.11 27.13
N ASN A 183 0.34 -10.61 27.65
CA ASN A 183 -0.08 -10.86 29.03
C ASN A 183 -0.87 -12.17 29.20
N ASN A 184 -1.63 -12.60 28.17
CA ASN A 184 -2.57 -13.72 28.30
C ASN A 184 -2.09 -15.00 27.59
N HIS A 185 -1.56 -14.88 26.36
CA HIS A 185 -1.17 -16.02 25.51
C HIS A 185 0.17 -15.77 24.77
N PRO A 186 1.28 -15.51 25.49
CA PRO A 186 2.57 -15.23 24.86
C PRO A 186 3.17 -16.42 24.10
N GLU A 187 2.69 -17.64 24.33
CA GLU A 187 3.09 -18.87 23.63
C GLU A 187 2.51 -18.96 22.21
N ASP A 188 1.43 -18.25 21.93
CA ASP A 188 0.68 -18.32 20.67
C ASP A 188 0.87 -17.06 19.79
N PHE A 189 1.71 -16.12 20.22
CA PHE A 189 1.89 -14.84 19.55
C PHE A 189 3.35 -14.41 19.45
N ASP A 190 3.75 -14.00 18.25
CA ASP A 190 5.05 -13.39 18.00
C ASP A 190 4.90 -11.95 17.47
N LEU A 191 5.64 -11.01 18.07
CA LEU A 191 5.76 -9.63 17.63
C LEU A 191 7.04 -9.44 16.82
N TYR A 192 6.91 -8.85 15.63
CA TYR A 192 8.03 -8.41 14.82
C TYR A 192 7.91 -6.93 14.45
N GLY A 193 9.05 -6.32 14.14
CA GLY A 193 9.13 -4.97 13.57
C GLY A 193 10.05 -4.04 14.35
N ILE A 194 10.22 -2.83 13.82
CA ILE A 194 11.25 -1.88 14.27
C ILE A 194 10.73 -1.08 15.48
N GLY A 195 11.59 -0.83 16.48
CA GLY A 195 11.33 0.12 17.56
C GLY A 195 10.71 -0.48 18.81
N TRP A 196 10.74 -1.80 18.95
CA TRP A 196 10.24 -2.53 20.12
C TRP A 196 11.35 -3.01 21.08
N GLU A 197 12.62 -2.80 20.73
CA GLU A 197 13.80 -3.39 21.41
C GLU A 197 13.84 -3.10 22.92
N ASN A 198 13.38 -1.92 23.34
CA ASN A 198 13.45 -1.47 24.73
C ASN A 198 12.14 -1.69 25.52
N TYR A 199 11.15 -2.37 24.96
CA TYR A 199 9.83 -2.56 25.60
C TYR A 199 9.77 -3.80 26.50
N GLY A 200 10.73 -4.72 26.39
CA GLY A 200 10.78 -5.91 27.24
C GLY A 200 9.71 -6.96 26.95
N PHE A 201 9.03 -6.88 25.80
CA PHE A 201 8.05 -7.89 25.37
C PHE A 201 8.75 -9.23 25.12
N LYS A 202 8.29 -10.30 25.78
CA LYS A 202 8.76 -11.68 25.60
C LYS A 202 8.39 -12.25 24.23
N THR A 203 7.27 -11.76 23.68
CA THR A 203 6.80 -12.08 22.34
C THR A 203 7.61 -11.40 21.24
N TYR A 204 8.47 -10.42 21.54
CA TYR A 204 9.27 -9.73 20.53
C TYR A 204 10.38 -10.64 19.95
N LYS A 205 10.37 -10.80 18.62
CA LYS A 205 11.30 -11.65 17.87
C LYS A 205 12.24 -10.88 16.96
N GLY A 206 12.27 -9.54 17.07
CA GLY A 206 13.17 -8.69 16.29
C GLY A 206 12.59 -8.19 14.97
N ASN A 207 13.48 -7.66 14.13
CA ASN A 207 13.17 -7.24 12.77
C ASN A 207 13.13 -8.44 11.81
N VAL A 208 12.29 -8.34 10.77
CA VAL A 208 12.18 -9.37 9.72
C VAL A 208 13.04 -9.01 8.50
N LYS A 209 13.70 -10.02 7.92
CA LYS A 209 14.39 -9.87 6.63
C LYS A 209 13.43 -9.96 5.44
N SER A 210 12.44 -10.85 5.53
CA SER A 210 11.37 -11.02 4.56
C SER A 210 10.07 -11.20 5.33
N LYS A 211 9.12 -10.28 5.11
CA LYS A 211 7.79 -10.36 5.71
C LYS A 211 7.08 -11.63 5.26
N ILE A 212 7.10 -11.94 3.97
CA ILE A 212 6.37 -13.08 3.41
C ILE A 212 6.92 -14.40 3.98
N GLN A 213 8.25 -14.55 4.07
CA GLN A 213 8.85 -15.76 4.65
C GLN A 213 8.58 -15.90 6.15
N THR A 214 8.51 -14.80 6.89
CA THR A 214 8.08 -14.83 8.29
C THR A 214 6.59 -15.22 8.40
N LEU A 215 5.71 -14.55 7.65
CA LEU A 215 4.26 -14.77 7.71
C LEU A 215 3.85 -16.21 7.38
N LYS A 216 4.55 -16.86 6.45
CA LYS A 216 4.31 -18.27 6.05
C LYS A 216 4.34 -19.27 7.21
N GLN A 217 4.99 -18.92 8.32
CA GLN A 217 5.10 -19.79 9.50
C GLN A 217 3.84 -19.76 10.39
N TYR A 218 2.92 -18.82 10.17
CA TYR A 218 1.78 -18.55 11.06
C TYR A 218 0.45 -18.85 10.38
N LYS A 219 -0.52 -19.37 11.14
CA LYS A 219 -1.90 -19.55 10.66
C LYS A 219 -2.59 -18.21 10.43
N PHE A 220 -2.38 -17.25 11.34
CA PHE A 220 -3.01 -15.95 11.35
C PHE A 220 -1.99 -14.81 11.48
N ALA A 221 -2.33 -13.64 10.96
CA ALA A 221 -1.55 -12.42 11.22
C ALA A 221 -2.47 -11.21 11.44
N ILE A 222 -2.15 -10.42 12.46
CA ILE A 222 -2.79 -9.14 12.74
C ILE A 222 -2.26 -8.10 11.74
N CYS A 223 -3.13 -7.67 10.83
CA CYS A 223 -2.83 -6.81 9.69
C CYS A 223 -3.64 -5.49 9.77
N TYR A 224 -3.61 -4.80 10.90
CA TYR A 224 -4.38 -3.57 11.07
C TYR A 224 -3.78 -2.43 10.25
N GLU A 225 -4.62 -1.64 9.58
CA GLU A 225 -4.21 -0.46 8.84
C GLU A 225 -3.69 0.64 9.76
N ASN A 226 -3.19 1.74 9.20
CA ASN A 226 -2.75 2.89 10.01
C ASN A 226 -3.94 3.71 10.52
N LEU A 227 -5.04 3.70 9.76
CA LEU A 227 -6.24 4.48 9.98
C LEU A 227 -7.45 3.58 9.72
N LEU A 228 -8.47 3.66 10.57
CA LEU A 228 -9.77 3.05 10.35
C LEU A 228 -10.64 4.03 9.55
N THR A 229 -11.21 3.55 8.44
CA THR A 229 -11.90 4.37 7.44
C THR A 229 -13.09 3.61 6.86
N ASP A 230 -14.09 4.35 6.35
CA ASP A 230 -15.24 3.82 5.61
C ASP A 230 -15.22 4.19 4.11
N TYR A 231 -14.10 4.75 3.64
CA TYR A 231 -13.95 5.32 2.29
C TYR A 231 -12.77 4.74 1.48
N GLY A 232 -12.23 3.59 1.86
CA GLY A 232 -11.02 3.00 1.25
C GLY A 232 -9.82 3.08 2.18
N TYR A 233 -8.62 2.77 1.67
CA TYR A 233 -7.35 2.59 2.41
C TYR A 233 -7.02 1.13 2.73
N ILE A 234 -6.75 0.39 1.67
CA ILE A 234 -6.23 -0.99 1.73
C ILE A 234 -4.79 -0.93 1.24
N THR A 235 -3.82 -1.17 2.11
CA THR A 235 -2.39 -1.12 1.75
C THR A 235 -1.79 -2.52 1.65
N GLU A 236 -0.46 -2.60 1.51
CA GLU A 236 0.30 -3.85 1.45
C GLU A 236 0.05 -4.81 2.62
N LYS A 237 -0.46 -4.33 3.77
CA LYS A 237 -0.53 -5.12 5.01
C LYS A 237 -1.40 -6.37 4.89
N ILE A 238 -2.59 -6.24 4.29
CA ILE A 238 -3.45 -7.41 4.04
C ILE A 238 -2.87 -8.30 2.93
N TRP A 239 -2.29 -7.68 1.90
CA TRP A 239 -1.71 -8.38 0.76
C TRP A 239 -0.49 -9.23 1.15
N ASP A 240 0.37 -8.73 2.04
CA ASP A 240 1.49 -9.48 2.62
C ASP A 240 0.98 -10.81 3.24
N SER A 241 -0.15 -10.77 3.95
CA SER A 241 -0.79 -11.95 4.55
C SER A 241 -1.37 -12.89 3.48
N ILE A 242 -2.12 -12.34 2.52
CA ILE A 242 -2.70 -13.09 1.40
C ILE A 242 -1.60 -13.83 0.63
N PHE A 243 -0.54 -13.14 0.23
CA PHE A 243 0.58 -13.71 -0.53
C PHE A 243 1.37 -14.76 0.25
N ALA A 244 1.43 -14.63 1.57
CA ALA A 244 2.02 -15.63 2.45
C ALA A 244 1.12 -16.85 2.67
N GLY A 245 -0.14 -16.82 2.24
CA GLY A 245 -1.13 -17.85 2.58
C GLY A 245 -1.57 -17.81 4.05
N THR A 246 -1.35 -16.69 4.73
CA THR A 246 -1.69 -16.48 6.15
C THR A 246 -3.07 -15.84 6.23
N ILE A 247 -3.96 -16.35 7.09
CA ILE A 247 -5.29 -15.76 7.24
C ILE A 247 -5.16 -14.38 7.93
N PRO A 248 -5.60 -13.29 7.29
CA PRO A 248 -5.48 -11.98 7.91
C PRO A 248 -6.55 -11.79 8.99
N ILE A 249 -6.13 -11.29 10.14
CA ILE A 249 -6.97 -10.64 11.13
C ILE A 249 -6.88 -9.14 10.81
N TYR A 250 -7.90 -8.61 10.14
CA TYR A 250 -7.84 -7.32 9.47
C TYR A 250 -8.78 -6.31 10.11
N LEU A 251 -8.26 -5.10 10.34
CA LEU A 251 -9.00 -3.94 10.81
C LEU A 251 -8.53 -2.72 10.02
N GLY A 252 -9.45 -2.00 9.41
CA GLY A 252 -9.19 -0.99 8.39
C GLY A 252 -10.47 -0.78 7.58
N TYR A 253 -10.35 -0.58 6.27
CA TYR A 253 -11.52 -0.44 5.42
C TYR A 253 -12.24 -1.77 5.16
N GLU A 254 -13.53 -1.88 5.54
CA GLU A 254 -14.32 -3.10 5.33
C GLU A 254 -14.80 -3.21 3.87
N ASP A 255 -13.94 -3.78 3.01
CA ASP A 255 -14.30 -4.07 1.64
C ASP A 255 -15.32 -5.22 1.55
N HIS A 256 -16.43 -4.99 0.84
CA HIS A 256 -17.48 -5.99 0.67
C HIS A 256 -16.98 -7.27 -0.03
N HIS A 257 -16.01 -7.16 -0.96
CA HIS A 257 -15.45 -8.36 -1.61
C HIS A 257 -14.72 -9.24 -0.60
N PHE A 258 -14.00 -8.66 0.37
CA PHE A 258 -13.33 -9.47 1.40
C PHE A 258 -14.34 -10.25 2.25
N LYS A 259 -15.47 -9.62 2.56
CA LYS A 259 -16.58 -10.21 3.30
C LYS A 259 -17.27 -11.32 2.51
N ASP A 260 -17.54 -11.10 1.23
CA ASP A 260 -18.21 -12.07 0.35
C ASP A 260 -17.38 -13.34 0.17
N TYR A 261 -16.06 -13.21 0.03
CA TYR A 261 -15.17 -14.37 -0.01
C TYR A 261 -14.98 -15.00 1.39
N ASN A 262 -15.19 -14.27 2.48
CA ASN A 262 -15.08 -14.76 3.86
C ASN A 262 -13.75 -15.51 4.11
N PHE A 263 -12.63 -14.91 3.71
CA PHE A 263 -11.31 -15.49 3.96
C PHE A 263 -10.63 -14.92 5.20
N LEU A 264 -11.00 -13.71 5.63
CA LEU A 264 -10.36 -12.99 6.73
C LEU A 264 -11.16 -13.05 8.04
N ILE A 265 -10.52 -12.64 9.13
CA ILE A 265 -11.14 -12.43 10.44
C ILE A 265 -11.25 -10.93 10.69
N ASN A 266 -12.47 -10.41 10.80
CA ASN A 266 -12.71 -9.08 11.35
C ASN A 266 -12.78 -9.20 12.88
N PRO A 267 -11.90 -8.51 13.64
CA PRO A 267 -11.86 -8.59 15.10
C PRO A 267 -12.89 -7.67 15.78
N MET A 268 -13.57 -6.81 15.04
CA MET A 268 -14.51 -5.82 15.58
C MET A 268 -15.91 -6.41 15.76
N ILE A 269 -16.45 -6.28 16.97
CA ILE A 269 -17.77 -6.76 17.38
C ILE A 269 -18.46 -5.62 18.14
N ASN A 270 -19.64 -5.20 17.66
CA ASN A 270 -20.40 -4.09 18.26
C ASN A 270 -19.58 -2.79 18.48
N GLY A 271 -18.62 -2.51 17.57
CA GLY A 271 -17.81 -1.29 17.60
C GLY A 271 -16.57 -1.34 18.50
N ILE A 272 -16.27 -2.49 19.11
CA ILE A 272 -15.05 -2.70 19.91
C ILE A 272 -14.33 -3.98 19.48
N VAL A 273 -13.03 -4.06 19.76
CA VAL A 273 -12.26 -5.30 19.59
C VAL A 273 -12.23 -6.04 20.93
N ASP A 274 -12.84 -7.22 20.97
CA ASP A 274 -12.72 -8.16 22.08
C ASP A 274 -11.62 -9.17 21.78
N TYR A 275 -10.46 -9.00 22.42
CA TYR A 275 -9.30 -9.85 22.19
C TYR A 275 -9.46 -11.27 22.75
N GLU A 276 -10.26 -11.46 23.80
CA GLU A 276 -10.56 -12.78 24.35
C GLU A 276 -11.41 -13.58 23.35
N GLU A 277 -12.48 -12.96 22.83
CA GLU A 277 -13.31 -13.59 21.81
C GLU A 277 -12.53 -13.83 20.51
N LEU A 278 -11.70 -12.87 20.09
CA LEU A 278 -10.82 -13.04 18.93
C LEU A 278 -9.89 -14.23 19.11
N TYR A 279 -9.20 -14.33 20.26
CA TYR A 279 -8.28 -15.42 20.54
C TYR A 279 -8.99 -16.77 20.54
N LYS A 280 -10.12 -16.87 21.25
CA LYS A 280 -10.95 -18.07 21.27
C LYS A 280 -11.31 -18.52 19.85
N LYS A 281 -11.78 -17.57 19.02
CA LYS A 281 -12.17 -17.82 17.63
C LYS A 281 -11.02 -18.36 16.77
N ILE A 282 -9.80 -17.85 16.92
CA ILE A 282 -8.65 -18.32 16.12
C ILE A 282 -8.04 -19.61 16.67
N LYS A 283 -8.03 -19.79 18.00
CA LYS A 283 -7.45 -20.95 18.68
C LYS A 283 -8.30 -22.20 18.49
N GLU A 284 -9.62 -22.06 18.59
CA GLU A 284 -10.59 -23.13 18.46
C GLU A 284 -11.05 -23.34 17.00
N MET A 285 -10.41 -22.68 16.02
CA MET A 285 -10.82 -22.81 14.63
C MET A 285 -10.61 -24.23 14.10
N GLU A 286 -11.71 -24.88 13.75
CA GLU A 286 -11.71 -26.20 13.12
C GLU A 286 -10.89 -26.23 11.83
N LEU A 287 -10.15 -27.33 11.62
CA LEU A 287 -9.27 -27.49 10.47
C LEU A 287 -10.01 -27.33 9.13
N ASN A 288 -11.26 -27.78 9.05
CA ASN A 288 -12.09 -27.63 7.85
C ASN A 288 -12.44 -26.17 7.56
N GLU A 289 -12.74 -25.37 8.58
CA GLU A 289 -13.00 -23.93 8.42
C GLU A 289 -11.71 -23.19 8.04
N TYR A 290 -10.59 -23.52 8.68
CA TYR A 290 -9.28 -22.98 8.33
C TYR A 290 -8.95 -23.24 6.85
N LYS A 291 -9.04 -24.50 6.39
CA LYS A 291 -8.78 -24.89 5.00
C LYS A 291 -9.75 -24.21 4.03
N LYS A 292 -11.02 -24.04 4.41
CA LYS A 292 -12.01 -23.31 3.62
C LYS A 292 -11.62 -21.84 3.43
N ARG A 293 -11.18 -21.16 4.49
CA ARG A 293 -10.70 -19.77 4.43
C ARG A 293 -9.49 -19.61 3.53
N ILE A 294 -8.52 -20.51 3.61
CA ILE A 294 -7.35 -20.54 2.71
C ILE A 294 -7.79 -20.70 1.25
N LYS A 295 -8.71 -21.63 0.97
CA LYS A 295 -9.27 -21.80 -0.39
C LYS A 295 -9.96 -20.53 -0.88
N ASN A 296 -10.76 -19.89 -0.03
CA ASN A 296 -11.45 -18.66 -0.38
C ASN A 296 -10.48 -17.51 -0.62
N MET A 297 -9.41 -17.40 0.16
CA MET A 297 -8.35 -16.43 -0.02
C MET A 297 -7.65 -16.60 -1.38
N ARG A 298 -7.35 -17.85 -1.74
CA ARG A 298 -6.80 -18.18 -3.06
C ARG A 298 -7.76 -17.80 -4.19
N ASN A 299 -9.04 -18.13 -4.06
CA ASN A 299 -10.05 -17.75 -5.05
C ASN A 299 -10.16 -16.23 -5.20
N PHE A 300 -10.11 -15.50 -4.08
CA PHE A 300 -10.10 -14.04 -4.07
C PHE A 300 -8.89 -13.48 -4.84
N LEU A 301 -7.68 -13.98 -4.53
CA LEU A 301 -6.43 -13.53 -5.15
C LEU A 301 -6.46 -13.57 -6.69
N PHE A 302 -7.15 -14.56 -7.27
CA PHE A 302 -7.25 -14.74 -8.72
C PHE A 302 -8.52 -14.14 -9.34
N SER A 303 -9.32 -13.40 -8.57
CA SER A 303 -10.51 -12.71 -9.07
C SER A 303 -10.16 -11.46 -9.90
N GLU A 304 -11.07 -11.03 -10.78
CA GLU A 304 -10.91 -9.77 -11.53
C GLU A 304 -10.80 -8.56 -10.59
N TYR A 305 -11.51 -8.58 -9.47
CA TYR A 305 -11.42 -7.49 -8.49
C TYR A 305 -10.03 -7.40 -7.87
N ALA A 306 -9.45 -8.52 -7.44
CA ALA A 306 -8.10 -8.53 -6.88
C ALA A 306 -7.06 -8.00 -7.87
N LYS A 307 -7.20 -8.30 -9.18
CA LYS A 307 -6.28 -7.79 -10.21
C LYS A 307 -6.19 -6.26 -10.25
N THR A 308 -7.21 -5.54 -9.79
CA THR A 308 -7.17 -4.07 -9.69
C THR A 308 -6.15 -3.54 -8.66
N PHE A 309 -5.62 -4.41 -7.79
CA PHE A 309 -4.55 -4.12 -6.83
C PHE A 309 -3.17 -4.57 -7.32
N SER A 310 -3.07 -5.09 -8.54
CA SER A 310 -1.79 -5.52 -9.12
C SER A 310 -0.94 -4.33 -9.56
N SER A 311 0.38 -4.51 -9.50
CA SER A 311 1.35 -3.57 -10.07
C SER A 311 1.12 -3.32 -11.57
N GLU A 312 0.67 -4.34 -12.31
CA GLU A 312 0.30 -4.25 -13.73
C GLU A 312 -0.85 -3.27 -13.93
N TYR A 313 -1.97 -3.49 -13.23
CA TYR A 313 -3.14 -2.62 -13.36
C TYR A 313 -2.82 -1.18 -12.96
N PHE A 314 -2.07 -0.98 -11.87
CA PHE A 314 -1.62 0.34 -11.45
C PHE A 314 -0.84 1.07 -12.54
N ALA A 315 0.16 0.39 -13.13
CA ALA A 315 1.01 0.97 -14.16
C ALA A 315 0.24 1.29 -15.45
N GLU A 316 -0.60 0.35 -15.91
CA GLU A 316 -1.45 0.52 -17.09
C GLU A 316 -2.45 1.67 -16.90
N LYS A 317 -3.10 1.73 -15.74
CA LYS A 317 -4.08 2.78 -15.43
C LYS A 317 -3.46 4.16 -15.42
N ILE A 318 -2.30 4.34 -14.77
CA ILE A 318 -1.60 5.63 -14.76
C ILE A 318 -1.15 6.02 -16.16
N ALA A 319 -0.51 5.10 -16.90
CA ALA A 319 -0.05 5.37 -18.25
C ALA A 319 -1.22 5.76 -19.16
N PHE A 320 -2.33 5.02 -19.12
CA PHE A 320 -3.53 5.34 -19.89
C PHE A 320 -4.07 6.73 -19.55
N GLU A 321 -4.23 7.06 -18.26
CA GLU A 321 -4.86 8.31 -17.85
C GLU A 321 -3.99 9.55 -18.07
N MET A 322 -2.67 9.41 -18.09
CA MET A 322 -1.72 10.48 -18.40
C MET A 322 -1.63 10.79 -19.89
N PHE A 323 -1.93 9.82 -20.76
CA PHE A 323 -1.71 9.91 -22.21
C PHE A 323 -2.98 9.76 -23.06
N LYS A 324 -4.16 9.67 -22.40
CA LYS A 324 -5.47 9.75 -23.04
C LYS A 324 -5.78 11.14 -23.59
#